data_AF-A0A024HLD9-F1
#
_entry.id   AF-A0A024HLD9-F1
#
_cell.length_a   1.000
_cell.length_b   1.000
_cell.length_c   1.000
_cell.angle_alpha   90.00
_cell.angle_beta   90.00
_cell.angle_gamma   90.00
#
_symmetry.space_group_name_H-M   'P 1'
#
loop_
_entity.id
_entity.type
_entity.pdbx_description
1 polymer ?
#
loop_
_entity_poly.entity_id
_entity_poly.type
_entity_poly.pdbx_seq_one_letter_code
_entity_poly.pdbx_strand_id
1 'polypeptide(L)'
;MDDVHLPVVFQRFNRSLRGVCIDGQPWLVARDQGVLIRERVEHYVIHRLDDDLRRQAVLASRSGEECVWLVNDFGLFHLLARYRHPEHRNLRQWLTGEVLPTLRDQAESRAEQPRRMHLQGPTAPLTVLLWQGELWMRFGDMPRLLAEQTRNRRWSHWLPGRRDS
;
A
#
# COMPACT_ATOMS: atom_id res chain seq x y z
N MET A 1 12.86 -7.31 -6.57
CA MET A 1 13.79 -6.47 -5.77
C MET A 1 12.94 -5.97 -4.62
N ASP A 2 13.30 -6.30 -3.39
CA ASP A 2 12.58 -5.75 -2.23
C ASP A 2 12.86 -4.25 -2.20
N ASP A 3 11.83 -3.45 -2.38
CA ASP A 3 11.95 -1.99 -2.33
C ASP A 3 12.41 -1.58 -0.93
N VAL A 4 13.42 -0.70 -0.87
CA VAL A 4 13.91 -0.15 0.39
C VAL A 4 12.90 0.87 0.89
N HIS A 5 12.32 0.63 2.06
CA HIS A 5 11.32 1.53 2.61
C HIS A 5 11.93 2.55 3.58
N LEU A 6 11.41 3.78 3.53
CA LEU A 6 11.75 4.84 4.48
C LEU A 6 10.78 4.76 5.68
N PRO A 7 11.25 4.44 6.89
CA PRO A 7 10.37 4.35 8.05
C PRO A 7 10.03 5.71 8.63
N VAL A 8 8.80 5.85 9.11
CA VAL A 8 8.39 6.90 10.06
C VAL A 8 8.83 6.47 11.46
N VAL A 9 9.46 7.37 12.20
CA VAL A 9 9.97 7.10 13.54
C VAL A 9 9.11 7.80 14.58
N PHE A 10 8.45 7.01 15.41
CA PHE A 10 7.69 7.47 16.57
C PHE A 10 8.54 7.39 17.82
N GLN A 11 8.38 8.35 18.74
CA GLN A 11 9.17 8.42 19.97
C GLN A 11 8.26 8.35 21.20
N ARG A 12 8.61 7.49 22.16
CA ARG A 12 7.90 7.37 23.43
C ARG A 12 8.85 7.00 24.55
N PHE A 13 8.96 7.85 25.58
CA PHE A 13 9.81 7.61 26.76
C PHE A 13 11.23 7.12 26.42
N ASN A 14 11.90 7.84 25.52
CA ASN A 14 13.25 7.52 25.04
C ASN A 14 13.37 6.15 24.32
N ARG A 15 12.27 5.65 23.77
CA ARG A 15 12.22 4.44 22.94
C ARG A 15 11.61 4.81 21.59
N SER A 16 12.25 4.36 20.52
CA SER A 16 11.76 4.53 19.17
C SER A 16 10.86 3.37 18.76
N LEU A 17 9.82 3.69 18.00
CA LEU A 17 9.03 2.74 17.24
C LEU A 17 9.05 3.13 15.78
N ARG A 18 9.60 2.27 14.93
CA ARG A 18 9.56 2.46 13.48
C ARG A 18 8.32 1.83 12.88
N GLY A 19 7.71 2.56 11.96
CA GLY A 19 6.59 2.08 11.16
C GLY A 19 6.72 2.49 9.71
N VAL A 20 6.10 1.72 8.83
CA VAL A 20 6.05 1.95 7.40
C VAL A 20 4.65 1.61 6.91
N CYS A 21 4.15 2.32 5.90
CA CYS A 21 2.97 1.89 5.18
C CYS A 21 3.38 1.20 3.88
N ILE A 22 2.90 -0.03 3.67
CA ILE A 22 3.17 -0.85 2.49
C ILE A 22 1.82 -1.30 1.96
N ASP A 23 1.56 -1.05 0.68
CA ASP A 23 0.30 -1.39 0.01
C ASP A 23 -0.95 -0.82 0.70
N GLY A 24 -0.82 0.38 1.30
CA GLY A 24 -1.89 1.04 2.05
C GLY A 24 -2.15 0.46 3.45
N GLN A 25 -1.39 -0.55 3.88
CA GLN A 25 -1.48 -1.14 5.21
C GLN A 25 -0.33 -0.67 6.12
N PRO A 26 -0.61 -0.28 7.38
CA PRO A 26 0.44 0.09 8.33
C PRO A 26 1.15 -1.15 8.87
N TRP A 27 2.47 -1.07 8.92
CA TRP A 27 3.37 -2.09 9.43
C TRP A 27 4.33 -1.50 10.47
N LEU A 28 4.53 -2.20 11.59
CA LEU A 28 5.38 -1.78 12.69
C LEU A 28 6.53 -2.78 12.91
N VAL A 29 7.72 -2.28 13.21
CA VAL A 29 8.89 -3.15 13.47
C VAL A 29 8.67 -3.97 14.74
N ALA A 30 8.77 -5.30 14.63
CA ALA A 30 8.54 -6.25 15.73
C ALA A 30 9.50 -6.04 16.90
N ARG A 31 10.78 -5.83 16.58
CA ARG A 31 11.84 -5.59 17.57
C ARG A 31 11.56 -4.35 18.41
N ASP A 32 11.20 -3.24 17.77
CA ASP A 32 10.90 -1.97 18.42
C ASP A 32 9.66 -2.08 19.34
N GLN A 33 8.64 -2.84 18.91
CA GLN A 33 7.48 -3.16 19.76
C GLN A 33 7.91 -3.93 21.02
N GLY A 34 8.80 -4.91 20.89
CA GLY A 34 9.37 -5.65 22.02
C GLY A 34 10.11 -4.75 23.01
N VAL A 35 10.89 -3.79 22.52
CA VAL A 35 11.56 -2.78 23.36
C VAL A 35 10.56 -1.93 24.13
N LEU A 36 9.45 -1.52 23.50
CA LEU A 36 8.40 -0.73 24.15
C LEU A 36 7.75 -1.46 25.32
N ILE A 37 7.43 -2.74 25.16
CA ILE A 37 6.77 -3.55 26.21
C ILE A 37 7.73 -4.36 27.08
N ARG A 38 9.04 -4.26 26.83
CA ARG A 38 10.12 -5.01 27.50
C ARG A 38 10.00 -6.53 27.35
N GLU A 39 9.58 -7.00 26.18
CA GLU A 39 9.38 -8.42 25.87
C GLU A 39 10.13 -8.85 24.61
N ARG A 40 10.39 -10.16 24.48
CA ARG A 40 11.00 -10.76 23.28
C ARG A 40 9.95 -11.00 22.17
N VAL A 41 9.33 -9.92 21.71
CA VAL A 41 8.26 -9.95 20.69
C VAL A 41 8.75 -10.56 19.38
N GLU A 42 9.93 -10.17 18.91
CA GLU A 42 10.45 -10.60 17.60
C GLU A 42 10.55 -12.12 17.47
N HIS A 43 11.03 -12.83 18.50
CA HIS A 43 11.08 -14.29 18.49
C HIS A 43 9.68 -14.91 18.37
N TYR A 44 8.67 -14.35 19.05
CA TYR A 44 7.29 -14.80 18.87
C TYR A 44 6.77 -14.51 17.45
N VAL A 45 7.05 -13.32 16.92
CA VAL A 45 6.66 -12.93 15.57
C VAL A 45 7.24 -13.89 14.53
N ILE A 46 8.52 -14.29 14.65
CA ILE A 46 9.20 -15.17 13.68
C ILE A 46 8.67 -16.60 13.71
N HIS A 47 8.28 -17.11 14.88
CA HIS A 47 8.02 -18.55 15.04
C HIS A 47 6.56 -18.91 15.30
N ARG A 48 5.71 -17.95 15.67
CA ARG A 48 4.36 -18.22 16.20
C ARG A 48 3.28 -17.31 15.65
N LEU A 49 3.61 -16.12 15.17
CA LEU A 49 2.61 -15.26 14.53
C LEU A 49 2.28 -15.80 13.13
N ASP A 50 1.02 -15.68 12.71
CA ASP A 50 0.57 -16.15 11.40
C ASP A 50 1.25 -15.37 10.27
N ASP A 51 1.44 -16.02 9.11
CA ASP A 51 2.21 -15.47 7.99
C ASP A 51 1.56 -14.25 7.33
N ASP A 52 0.24 -14.08 7.45
CA ASP A 52 -0.50 -12.91 6.96
C ASP A 52 -0.36 -11.68 7.87
N LEU A 53 0.02 -11.90 9.14
CA LEU A 53 0.16 -10.85 10.15
C LEU A 53 1.59 -10.30 10.26
N ARG A 54 2.55 -10.94 9.59
CA ARG A 54 3.97 -10.58 9.61
C ARG A 54 4.55 -10.51 8.20
N ARG A 55 5.64 -9.78 8.04
CA ARG A 55 6.48 -9.86 6.83
C ARG A 55 7.90 -9.43 7.10
N GLN A 56 8.83 -9.82 6.23
CA GLN A 56 10.15 -9.20 6.15
C GLN A 56 10.11 -8.00 5.20
N ALA A 57 10.93 -7.00 5.49
CA ALA A 57 11.16 -5.85 4.62
C ALA A 57 12.54 -5.24 4.91
N VAL A 58 13.09 -4.54 3.91
CA VAL A 58 14.32 -3.76 4.06
C VAL A 58 13.94 -2.31 4.37
N LEU A 59 14.43 -1.80 5.51
CA LEU A 59 14.25 -0.41 5.91
C LEU A 59 15.55 0.36 5.75
N ALA A 60 15.46 1.60 5.25
CA ALA A 60 16.56 2.55 5.33
C ALA A 60 16.78 2.97 6.80
N SER A 61 18.03 2.92 7.23
CA SER A 61 18.51 3.35 8.53
C SER A 61 19.70 4.30 8.38
N ARG A 62 20.06 4.98 9.47
CA ARG A 62 21.24 5.87 9.51
C ARG A 62 22.54 5.12 9.22
N SER A 63 22.58 3.82 9.50
CA SER A 63 23.73 2.94 9.29
C SER A 63 23.71 2.20 7.95
N GLY A 64 22.74 2.49 7.08
CA GLY A 64 22.49 1.74 5.85
C GLY A 64 21.16 1.01 5.89
N GLU A 65 21.02 -0.05 5.10
CA GLU A 65 19.80 -0.84 5.01
C GLU A 65 19.75 -1.92 6.10
N GLU A 66 18.57 -2.14 6.68
CA GLU A 66 18.34 -3.16 7.71
C GLU A 66 17.14 -4.04 7.31
N CYS A 67 17.36 -5.36 7.26
CA CYS A 67 16.27 -6.32 7.11
C CYS A 67 15.59 -6.55 8.46
N VAL A 68 14.28 -6.31 8.53
CA VAL A 68 13.51 -6.37 9.78
C VAL A 68 12.24 -7.19 9.62
N TRP A 69 11.75 -7.70 10.75
CA TRP A 69 10.40 -8.24 10.84
C TRP A 69 9.39 -7.14 11.16
N LEU A 70 8.35 -7.08 10.34
CA LEU A 70 7.23 -6.17 10.47
C LEU A 70 5.99 -6.95 10.90
N VAL A 71 5.11 -6.25 11.62
CA VAL A 71 3.81 -6.75 12.07
C VAL A 71 2.75 -5.74 11.68
N ASN A 72 1.66 -6.19 11.07
CA ASN A 72 0.56 -5.31 10.69
C ASN A 72 -0.30 -4.89 11.90
N ASP A 73 -1.33 -4.10 11.66
CA ASP A 73 -2.28 -3.66 12.67
C ASP A 73 -3.02 -4.82 13.38
N PHE A 74 -3.44 -5.85 12.65
CA PHE A 74 -4.05 -7.05 13.26
C PHE A 74 -3.06 -7.80 14.16
N GLY A 75 -1.84 -8.05 13.69
CA GLY A 75 -0.78 -8.67 14.47
C GLY A 75 -0.39 -7.85 15.71
N LEU A 76 -0.45 -6.51 15.62
CA LEU A 76 -0.26 -5.64 16.78
C LEU A 76 -1.31 -5.94 17.87
N PHE A 77 -2.58 -6.11 17.50
CA PHE A 77 -3.62 -6.48 18.48
C PHE A 77 -3.38 -7.86 19.08
N HIS A 78 -2.90 -8.84 18.30
CA HIS A 78 -2.48 -10.15 18.84
C HIS A 78 -1.38 -9.99 19.90
N LEU A 79 -0.37 -9.16 19.62
CA LEU A 79 0.72 -8.88 20.56
C LEU A 79 0.21 -8.17 21.82
N LEU A 80 -0.66 -7.16 21.68
CA LEU A 80 -1.21 -6.43 22.82
C LEU A 80 -2.12 -7.29 23.71
N ALA A 81 -2.85 -8.25 23.11
CA ALA A 81 -3.66 -9.21 23.83
C ALA A 81 -2.79 -10.24 24.57
N ARG A 82 -1.74 -10.74 23.91
CA ARG A 82 -0.77 -11.68 24.48
C ARG A 82 0.01 -11.07 25.64
N TYR A 83 0.57 -9.88 25.45
CA TYR A 83 1.41 -9.17 26.43
C TYR A 83 0.61 -8.14 27.21
N ARG A 84 -0.51 -8.59 27.79
CA ARG A 84 -1.42 -7.72 28.53
C ARG A 84 -0.80 -7.31 29.86
N HIS A 85 -0.36 -6.06 29.94
CA HIS A 85 0.03 -5.41 31.19
C HIS A 85 -0.88 -4.21 31.49
N PRO A 86 -1.32 -3.98 32.74
CA PRO A 86 -2.15 -2.83 33.10
C PRO A 86 -1.46 -1.49 32.79
N GLU A 87 -0.14 -1.40 33.00
CA GLU A 87 0.64 -0.20 32.70
C GLU A 87 0.73 0.10 31.20
N HIS A 88 0.47 -0.89 30.33
CA HIS A 88 0.47 -0.70 28.87
C HIS A 88 -0.83 -0.09 28.34
N ARG A 89 -1.79 0.32 29.20
CA ARG A 89 -3.02 1.01 28.74
C ARG A 89 -2.70 2.25 27.92
N ASN A 90 -1.79 3.09 28.40
CA ASN A 90 -1.39 4.31 27.70
C ASN A 90 -0.62 4.02 26.42
N LEU A 91 0.11 2.90 26.38
CA LEU A 91 0.78 2.44 25.16
C LEU A 91 -0.24 2.02 24.10
N ARG A 92 -1.28 1.26 24.48
CA ARG A 92 -2.36 0.88 23.56
C ARG A 92 -3.04 2.09 22.96
N GLN A 93 -3.43 3.05 23.81
CA GLN A 93 -4.07 4.29 23.36
C GLN A 93 -3.19 5.08 22.39
N TRP A 94 -1.90 5.18 22.67
CA TRP A 94 -0.95 5.85 21.78
C TRP A 94 -0.79 5.11 20.44
N LEU A 95 -0.67 3.79 20.47
CA LEU A 95 -0.56 2.99 19.25
C LEU A 95 -1.82 3.13 18.36
N THR A 96 -3.01 3.02 18.96
CA THR A 96 -4.27 3.02 18.20
C THR A 96 -4.75 4.42 17.83
N GLY A 97 -4.47 5.42 18.67
CA GLY A 97 -4.98 6.78 18.51
C GLY A 97 -4.02 7.72 17.79
N GLU A 98 -2.72 7.41 17.77
CA GLU A 98 -1.70 8.29 17.19
C GLU A 98 -0.88 7.56 16.14
N VAL A 99 -0.24 6.44 16.47
CA VAL A 99 0.72 5.76 15.57
C VAL A 99 0.05 5.22 14.31
N LEU A 100 -0.98 4.37 14.47
CA LEU A 100 -1.66 3.77 13.33
C LEU A 100 -2.36 4.81 12.44
N PRO A 101 -3.11 5.80 12.97
CA PRO A 101 -3.67 6.87 12.16
C PRO A 101 -2.60 7.65 11.41
N THR A 102 -1.52 8.07 12.09
CA THR A 102 -0.43 8.82 11.44
C THR A 102 0.20 8.04 10.29
N LEU A 103 0.41 6.72 10.44
CA LEU A 103 0.93 5.89 9.34
C LEU A 103 -0.03 5.81 8.16
N ARG A 104 -1.34 5.76 8.41
CA ARG A 104 -2.36 5.73 7.34
C ARG A 104 -2.45 7.09 6.64
N ASP A 105 -2.47 8.19 7.38
CA ASP A 105 -2.50 9.55 6.80
C ASP A 105 -1.24 9.84 5.97
N GLN A 106 -0.07 9.37 6.44
CA GLN A 106 1.17 9.44 5.68
C GLN A 106 1.09 8.62 4.38
N ALA A 107 0.41 7.48 4.42
CA ALA A 107 0.19 6.67 3.24
C ALA A 107 -0.78 7.32 2.27
N GLU A 108 -1.86 7.94 2.74
CA GLU A 108 -2.84 8.63 1.90
C GLU A 108 -2.28 9.92 1.27
N SER A 109 -1.43 10.63 2.01
CA SER A 109 -0.73 11.82 1.48
C SER A 109 0.38 11.47 0.49
N ARG A 110 1.01 10.29 0.65
CA ARG A 110 2.06 9.80 -0.24
C ARG A 110 1.52 8.97 -1.41
N ALA A 111 0.39 8.29 -1.22
CA ALA A 111 -0.37 7.69 -2.30
C ALA A 111 -0.76 8.83 -3.23
N GLU A 112 -0.46 8.67 -4.51
CA GLU A 112 -0.88 9.62 -5.52
C GLU A 112 -2.41 9.73 -5.44
N GLN A 113 -2.90 10.79 -4.77
CA GLN A 113 -4.33 11.09 -4.73
C GLN A 113 -4.84 11.04 -6.16
N PRO A 114 -6.03 10.49 -6.41
CA PRO A 114 -6.53 10.37 -7.78
C PRO A 114 -6.52 11.73 -8.46
N ARG A 115 -5.59 11.91 -9.41
CA ARG A 115 -5.40 13.19 -10.09
C ARG A 115 -6.26 13.20 -11.32
N ARG A 116 -7.27 14.05 -11.30
CA ARG A 116 -8.08 14.32 -12.49
C ARG A 116 -7.23 15.08 -13.49
N MET A 117 -7.06 14.52 -14.68
CA MET A 117 -6.33 15.11 -15.78
C MET A 117 -7.26 15.36 -16.96
N HIS A 118 -7.07 16.50 -17.62
CA HIS A 118 -7.71 16.81 -18.88
C HIS A 118 -6.70 16.58 -20.00
N LEU A 119 -6.93 15.53 -20.78
CA LEU A 119 -6.11 15.21 -21.93
C LEU A 119 -6.78 15.77 -23.19
N GLN A 120 -6.00 16.32 -24.10
CA GLN A 120 -6.48 16.61 -25.45
C GLN A 120 -6.52 15.28 -26.21
N GLY A 121 -7.71 14.66 -26.25
CA GLY A 121 -7.92 13.45 -27.03
C GLY A 121 -7.97 13.75 -28.53
N PRO A 122 -7.77 12.74 -29.39
CA PRO A 122 -7.75 12.93 -30.85
C PRO A 122 -9.07 13.49 -31.41
N THR A 123 -10.21 13.13 -30.81
CA THR A 123 -11.55 13.52 -31.29
C THR A 123 -12.23 14.57 -30.39
N ALA A 124 -11.91 14.57 -29.09
CA ALA A 124 -12.48 15.48 -28.10
C ALA A 124 -11.60 15.52 -26.83
N PRO A 125 -11.72 16.57 -25.99
CA PRO A 125 -11.10 16.59 -24.68
C PRO A 125 -11.60 15.41 -23.83
N LEU A 126 -10.66 14.70 -23.21
CA LEU A 126 -10.93 13.57 -22.33
C LEU A 126 -10.63 13.96 -20.88
N THR A 127 -11.51 13.53 -19.98
CA THR A 127 -11.23 13.56 -18.54
C THR A 127 -10.80 12.16 -18.12
N VAL A 128 -9.58 12.04 -17.62
CA VAL A 128 -9.05 10.79 -17.05
C VAL A 128 -8.67 11.02 -15.59
N LEU A 129 -8.56 9.94 -14.84
CA LEU A 129 -8.18 9.91 -13.45
C LEU A 129 -6.90 9.08 -13.36
N LEU A 130 -5.78 9.75 -13.11
CA LEU A 130 -4.52 9.08 -12.85
C LEU A 130 -4.55 8.57 -11.40
N TRP A 131 -4.50 7.25 -11.23
CA TRP A 131 -4.53 6.61 -9.92
C TRP A 131 -3.66 5.35 -9.94
N GLN A 132 -2.75 5.22 -8.98
CA GLN A 132 -1.79 4.10 -8.87
C GLN A 132 -0.96 3.90 -10.16
N GLY A 133 -0.58 4.98 -10.85
CA GLY A 133 0.15 4.90 -12.12
C GLY A 133 -0.68 4.49 -13.34
N GLU A 134 -1.99 4.24 -13.18
CA GLU A 134 -2.91 3.87 -14.26
C GLU A 134 -3.86 5.03 -14.61
N LEU A 135 -4.24 5.12 -15.89
CA LEU A 135 -5.23 6.07 -16.37
C LEU A 135 -6.62 5.45 -16.38
N TRP A 136 -7.46 5.88 -15.45
CA TRP A 136 -8.86 5.50 -15.36
C TRP A 136 -9.72 6.47 -16.15
N MET A 137 -10.58 5.96 -17.02
CA MET A 137 -11.54 6.76 -17.80
C MET A 137 -12.97 6.42 -17.37
N ARG A 138 -13.87 7.41 -17.40
CA ARG A 138 -15.31 7.13 -17.23
C ARG A 138 -15.78 6.23 -18.37
N PHE A 139 -16.46 5.13 -18.06
CA PHE A 139 -16.94 4.18 -19.07
C PHE A 139 -17.74 4.83 -20.20
N GLY A 140 -18.53 5.88 -19.91
CA GLY A 140 -19.29 6.63 -20.91
C GLY A 140 -18.46 7.44 -21.92
N ASP A 141 -17.18 7.71 -21.64
CA ASP A 141 -16.27 8.42 -22.55
C ASP A 141 -15.51 7.43 -23.48
N MET A 142 -15.52 6.13 -23.15
CA MET A 142 -14.86 5.05 -23.89
C MET A 142 -15.35 4.88 -25.36
N PRO A 143 -16.65 5.06 -25.69
CA PRO A 143 -17.13 4.97 -27.07
C PRO A 143 -16.52 6.00 -28.03
N ARG A 144 -16.03 7.13 -27.52
CA ARG A 144 -15.40 8.18 -28.36
C ARG A 144 -14.01 7.79 -28.85
N LEU A 145 -13.29 6.97 -28.08
CA LEU A 145 -11.99 6.41 -28.48
C LEU A 145 -12.13 5.21 -29.41
N LEU A 146 -13.13 4.35 -29.17
CA LEU A 146 -13.36 3.14 -29.99
C LEU A 146 -13.99 3.42 -31.36
N ALA A 147 -14.73 4.53 -31.51
CA ALA A 147 -15.36 4.90 -32.78
C ALA A 147 -14.36 5.02 -33.95
N GLU A 148 -13.09 5.30 -33.67
CA GLU A 148 -12.01 5.34 -34.67
C GLU A 148 -11.41 3.96 -35.01
N GLN A 149 -11.32 3.01 -34.07
CA GLN A 149 -10.84 1.66 -34.39
C GLN A 149 -11.77 0.94 -35.37
N THR A 150 -13.08 1.16 -35.27
CA THR A 150 -14.06 0.61 -36.22
C THR A 150 -14.10 1.33 -37.56
N ARG A 151 -13.55 2.56 -37.66
CA ARG A 151 -13.46 3.28 -38.94
C ARG A 151 -12.17 2.95 -39.70
N ASN A 152 -11.12 2.51 -39.01
CA ASN A 152 -9.82 2.19 -39.60
C ASN A 152 -9.53 0.68 -39.78
N ARG A 153 -10.51 -0.19 -39.50
CA ARG A 153 -10.52 -1.55 -40.04
C ARG A 153 -11.47 -1.61 -41.24
N ARG A 154 -10.95 -1.26 -42.41
CA ARG A 154 -11.53 -1.73 -43.69
C ARG A 154 -11.52 -3.25 -43.64
N TRP A 155 -12.70 -3.85 -43.54
CA TRP A 155 -12.90 -5.26 -43.82
C TRP A 155 -12.70 -5.47 -45.32
N SER A 156 -11.50 -5.87 -45.69
CA SER A 156 -11.15 -6.57 -46.92
C SER A 156 -10.14 -7.59 -46.42
N HIS A 157 -10.43 -8.88 -46.32
CA HIS A 157 -10.75 -9.79 -47.41
C HIS A 157 -11.51 -11.01 -46.84
N TRP A 158 -12.19 -11.77 -47.71
CA TRP A 158 -13.02 -12.97 -47.50
C TRP A 158 -14.53 -12.78 -47.63
N LEU A 159 -14.97 -12.46 -48.85
CA LEU A 159 -16.13 -13.12 -49.44
C LEU A 159 -15.67 -13.79 -50.75
N PRO A 160 -15.79 -15.11 -50.91
CA PRO A 160 -15.65 -15.75 -52.22
C PRO A 160 -16.86 -15.35 -53.06
N GLY A 161 -16.60 -14.85 -54.27
CA GLY A 161 -17.64 -14.43 -55.20
C GLY A 161 -18.54 -15.57 -55.64
N ARG A 162 -19.85 -15.29 -55.71
CA ARG A 162 -20.73 -16.00 -56.63
C ARG A 162 -20.43 -15.54 -58.05
N ARG A 163 -20.16 -16.48 -58.95
CA ARG A 163 -20.53 -16.37 -60.36
C ARG A 163 -21.51 -17.49 -60.66
N ASP A 164 -22.68 -17.10 -61.13
CA ASP A 164 -23.66 -17.98 -61.74
C ASP A 164 -23.16 -18.40 -63.14
N SER A 165 -23.36 -19.67 -63.48
CA SER A 165 -23.70 -20.17 -64.81
C SER A 165 -24.41 -21.51 -64.64
#